data_AF-A0A9E6JIN6-F1
#
_entry.id   AF-A0A9E6JIN6-F1
#
_cell.length_a   1.000
_cell.length_b   1.000
_cell.length_c   1.000
_cell.angle_alpha   90.00
_cell.angle_beta   90.00
_cell.angle_gamma   90.00
#
_symmetry.space_group_name_H-M   'P 1'
#
loop_
_entity.id
_entity.type
_entity.pdbx_description
1 polymer ?
#
loop_
_entity_poly.entity_id
_entity_poly.type
_entity_poly.pdbx_seq_one_letter_code
_entity_poly.pdbx_strand_id
1 'polypeptide(L)'
;MMTLTQGRKLSFNSNKCGCLGMGLILLTLVVGWGPGRAEASSAPPRGDFPLAFEGRQALSEASLREAASMEIDRFYEQGHRPADAEDAAVQMEQKYRRAGFAFARVHYRLGSVLGGPGLIFAISEGSQVLLETVALAGNSVYAQAVLLPFFQGKHLGFLGLGPVAFNQTEIETGTGALRDFYLGEGYLDIQCDPPQYVFSPDRRRVQVKQNLHEGRRYLIREVNYSGDVLVKLLPALEAVQREFVGKPYYRRRNLNLEERILQSYGDEGYADAVVSVEAKIRRDLGQVSLQARIRSGVPVTLTQVAVSGNTVTQTAFILSRLPSKAGQPLRLSQKNQGFSNLYATGLFSSVDLSLEKIDDPKASVLQVTVDELPYKELYASAGYGSYEWLRFLAGFKEKNIFGTGRIFRTEAGASFKGENALTGLTDPWFFNTEVTGDFSVFYRRRVEPVYVSQEFGSTLQFSRQLWERVFLSWGYTLRSTHLFDLKADADLQGAVRQYQTGAIVLQTYYDTRDNPLYPARGQKTDISSEFSHPDFGSQITYDRYTFGTEWFVPVTEGSVLALRYATGLLVPGDGWETIPLDKRFYNGGANS
;
A
#
# COMPACT_ATOMS: atom_id res chain seq x y z
N MET A 1 53.46 38.12 -25.94
CA MET A 1 54.63 38.10 -26.84
C MET A 1 55.07 36.64 -26.97
N MET A 2 55.10 36.12 -28.20
CA MET A 2 55.66 34.83 -28.68
C MET A 2 54.96 33.47 -28.35
N THR A 3 53.98 33.16 -29.21
CA THR A 3 53.90 32.03 -30.19
C THR A 3 54.47 30.60 -29.93
N LEU A 4 53.53 29.64 -30.07
CA LEU A 4 53.49 28.42 -30.93
C LEU A 4 54.56 27.31 -30.79
N THR A 5 54.14 26.05 -30.60
CA THR A 5 54.02 25.04 -31.69
C THR A 5 53.29 23.73 -31.27
N GLN A 6 52.91 22.95 -32.28
CA GLN A 6 51.88 21.90 -32.37
C GLN A 6 52.22 20.51 -31.78
N GLY A 7 51.16 19.81 -31.33
CA GLY A 7 50.60 18.64 -32.05
C GLY A 7 51.12 17.23 -31.72
N ARG A 8 50.20 16.35 -31.27
CA ARG A 8 50.07 14.98 -31.82
C ARG A 8 48.71 14.36 -31.51
N LYS A 9 48.06 13.87 -32.58
CA LYS A 9 46.85 13.04 -32.60
C LYS A 9 47.16 11.64 -32.07
N LEU A 10 46.23 11.04 -31.33
CA LEU A 10 46.08 9.59 -31.21
C LEU A 10 44.58 9.25 -31.30
N SER A 11 44.21 8.54 -32.36
CA SER A 11 42.93 7.87 -32.48
C SER A 11 42.98 6.55 -31.73
N PHE A 12 41.92 6.18 -31.02
CA PHE A 12 41.70 4.79 -30.65
C PHE A 12 40.23 4.42 -30.83
N ASN A 13 40.07 3.33 -31.57
CA ASN A 13 38.88 2.62 -31.99
C ASN A 13 38.31 1.85 -30.79
N SER A 14 37.01 1.92 -30.51
CA SER A 14 36.39 1.11 -29.45
C SER A 14 35.35 0.15 -30.05
N ASN A 15 35.65 -1.14 -29.92
CA ASN A 15 34.70 -2.22 -30.11
C ASN A 15 34.85 -3.22 -28.94
N LYS A 16 33.73 -3.40 -28.23
CA LYS A 16 33.30 -4.53 -27.36
C LYS A 16 33.94 -4.79 -25.97
N CYS A 17 33.02 -5.26 -25.10
CA CYS A 17 33.13 -5.91 -23.77
C CYS A 17 33.34 -4.98 -22.56
N GLY A 18 32.67 -5.13 -21.41
CA GLY A 18 31.69 -6.11 -20.91
C GLY A 18 31.20 -5.69 -19.52
N CYS A 19 30.09 -6.27 -19.07
CA CYS A 19 29.37 -5.98 -17.83
C CYS A 19 30.20 -6.07 -16.54
N LEU A 20 29.91 -5.18 -15.57
CA LEU A 20 29.84 -5.53 -14.15
C LEU A 20 28.91 -4.53 -13.44
N GLY A 21 27.75 -5.03 -13.01
CA GLY A 21 26.80 -4.29 -12.19
C GLY A 21 27.24 -4.29 -10.72
N MET A 22 27.34 -3.10 -10.14
CA MET A 22 27.41 -2.91 -8.69
C MET A 22 26.13 -2.23 -8.25
N GLY A 23 25.30 -2.95 -7.50
CA GLY A 23 24.14 -2.38 -6.83
C GLY A 23 24.60 -1.51 -5.67
N LEU A 24 24.07 -0.29 -5.58
CA LEU A 24 24.22 0.56 -4.41
C LEU A 24 22.84 0.84 -3.82
N ILE A 25 22.70 0.48 -2.54
CA ILE A 25 21.50 0.57 -1.72
C ILE A 25 21.24 2.05 -1.37
N LEU A 26 20.03 2.53 -1.69
CA LEU A 26 19.51 3.83 -1.26
C LEU A 26 19.09 3.75 0.21
N LEU A 27 19.63 4.63 1.06
CA LEU A 27 19.14 4.87 2.41
C LEU A 27 18.40 6.22 2.41
N THR A 28 17.07 6.18 2.53
CA THR A 28 16.23 7.37 2.67
C THR A 28 16.27 7.83 4.13
N LEU A 29 16.74 9.05 4.38
CA LEU A 29 16.78 9.66 5.71
C LEU A 29 15.63 10.65 5.83
N VAL A 30 14.56 10.26 6.52
CA VAL A 30 13.48 11.18 6.94
C VAL A 30 13.89 11.77 8.28
N VAL A 31 14.21 13.06 8.29
CA VAL A 31 14.58 13.77 9.54
C VAL A 31 13.32 14.40 10.14
N GLY A 32 12.67 13.68 11.06
CA GLY A 32 11.67 14.24 11.96
C GLY A 32 12.34 14.90 13.15
N TRP A 33 12.10 16.20 13.36
CA TRP A 33 12.49 16.88 14.60
C TRP A 33 11.42 16.64 15.66
N GLY A 34 11.66 15.66 16.53
CA GLY A 34 10.95 15.48 17.80
C GLY A 34 11.92 15.63 18.97
N PRO A 35 11.55 16.30 20.08
CA PRO A 35 12.34 16.28 21.29
C PRO A 35 12.10 14.93 21.98
N GLY A 36 13.13 14.11 22.05
CA GLY A 36 13.04 12.79 22.65
C GLY A 36 13.89 11.80 21.89
N ARG A 37 15.22 11.90 22.07
CA ARG A 37 16.05 10.72 21.93
C ARG A 37 15.51 9.70 22.93
N ALA A 38 14.79 8.69 22.43
CA ALA A 38 14.78 7.41 23.10
C ALA A 38 16.26 7.03 23.20
N GLU A 39 16.80 7.10 24.42
CA GLU A 39 18.06 6.48 24.75
C GLU A 39 17.99 5.06 24.19
N ALA A 40 18.85 4.77 23.22
CA ALA A 40 19.20 3.39 22.95
C ALA A 40 19.65 2.85 24.29
N SER A 41 18.86 1.93 24.87
CA SER A 41 19.23 1.19 26.07
C SER A 41 20.67 0.73 25.86
N SER A 42 21.58 1.33 26.62
CA SER A 42 22.99 1.03 26.56
C SER A 42 23.14 -0.37 27.11
N ALA A 43 23.08 -1.37 26.23
CA ALA A 43 23.42 -2.74 26.60
C ALA A 43 24.79 -2.70 27.28
N PRO A 44 24.94 -3.31 28.47
CA PRO A 44 26.22 -3.32 29.17
C PRO A 44 27.29 -3.93 28.26
N PRO A 45 28.56 -3.54 28.42
CA PRO A 45 29.64 -4.04 27.57
C PRO A 45 29.67 -5.58 27.64
N ARG A 46 29.31 -6.24 26.53
CA ARG A 46 29.30 -7.71 26.34
C ARG A 46 30.69 -8.37 26.44
N GLY A 47 31.67 -7.67 27.03
CA GLY A 47 33.11 -7.99 26.97
C GLY A 47 33.58 -9.07 27.94
N ASP A 48 32.86 -9.30 29.04
CA ASP A 48 33.37 -10.18 30.11
C ASP A 48 32.85 -11.62 30.04
N PHE A 49 31.85 -11.90 29.18
CA PHE A 49 31.28 -13.24 29.01
C PHE A 49 30.94 -13.53 27.54
N PRO A 50 31.93 -13.95 26.72
CA PRO A 50 31.75 -14.11 25.29
C PRO A 50 30.87 -15.32 24.92
N LEU A 51 30.10 -15.17 23.82
CA LEU A 51 29.30 -16.23 23.22
C LEU A 51 30.08 -16.93 22.11
N ALA A 52 30.05 -18.27 22.09
CA ALA A 52 30.56 -19.07 20.98
C ALA A 52 29.49 -20.04 20.47
N PHE A 53 29.58 -20.39 19.18
CA PHE A 53 28.65 -21.28 18.50
C PHE A 53 29.45 -22.39 17.84
N GLU A 54 29.18 -23.63 18.24
CA GLU A 54 29.85 -24.83 17.73
C GLU A 54 28.88 -25.68 16.93
N GLY A 55 29.33 -26.30 15.84
CA GLY A 55 28.52 -27.24 15.05
C GLY A 55 27.56 -26.60 14.04
N ARG A 56 27.56 -25.27 13.88
CA ARG A 56 26.80 -24.58 12.82
C ARG A 56 27.44 -24.73 11.44
N GLN A 57 26.63 -25.01 10.43
CA GLN A 57 26.99 -25.10 9.01
C GLN A 57 25.95 -24.40 8.13
N ALA A 58 24.65 -24.61 8.37
CA ALA A 58 23.57 -24.11 7.53
C ALA A 58 23.16 -22.67 7.84
N LEU A 59 23.08 -22.29 9.12
CA LEU A 59 22.67 -20.95 9.53
C LEU A 59 23.87 -20.11 10.00
N SER A 60 23.84 -18.81 9.66
CA SER A 60 24.87 -17.86 10.09
C SER A 60 24.71 -17.53 11.58
N GLU A 61 25.83 -17.24 12.24
CA GLU A 61 25.84 -16.82 13.64
C GLU A 61 24.97 -15.59 13.89
N ALA A 62 25.03 -14.61 12.98
CA ALA A 62 24.22 -13.40 13.06
C ALA A 62 22.72 -13.72 13.12
N SER A 63 22.25 -14.69 12.31
CA SER A 63 20.84 -15.08 12.30
C SER A 63 20.40 -15.78 13.59
N LEU A 64 21.29 -16.57 14.21
CA LEU A 64 21.02 -17.23 15.49
C LEU A 64 21.00 -16.22 16.64
N ARG A 65 21.93 -15.25 16.64
CA ARG A 65 21.95 -14.15 17.60
C ARG A 65 20.71 -13.29 17.51
N GLU A 66 20.26 -12.99 16.30
CA GLU A 66 19.01 -12.26 16.06
C GLU A 66 17.80 -13.03 16.58
N ALA A 67 17.72 -14.34 16.30
CA ALA A 67 16.58 -15.16 16.72
C ALA A 67 16.43 -15.27 18.25
N ALA A 68 17.51 -15.14 19.01
CA ALA A 68 17.54 -15.24 20.47
C ALA A 68 17.97 -13.94 21.16
N SER A 69 17.83 -12.78 20.49
CA SER A 69 18.42 -11.53 20.99
C SER A 69 17.86 -11.12 22.35
N MET A 70 16.55 -11.27 22.56
CA MET A 70 15.89 -10.91 23.82
C MET A 70 16.36 -11.79 24.98
N GLU A 71 16.47 -13.10 24.74
CA GLU A 71 16.91 -14.07 25.75
C GLU A 71 18.38 -13.87 26.09
N ILE A 72 19.21 -13.58 25.10
CA ILE A 72 20.63 -13.24 25.29
C ILE A 72 20.77 -11.94 26.11
N ASP A 73 19.99 -10.91 25.81
CA ASP A 73 20.05 -9.65 26.56
C ASP A 73 19.62 -9.86 28.02
N ARG A 74 18.53 -10.62 28.25
CA ARG A 74 18.09 -11.00 29.61
C ARG A 74 19.13 -11.81 30.36
N PHE A 75 19.84 -12.72 29.68
CA PHE A 75 20.93 -13.49 30.28
C PHE A 75 22.01 -12.56 30.85
N TYR A 76 22.42 -11.51 30.14
CA TYR A 76 23.39 -10.54 30.63
C TYR A 76 22.83 -9.66 31.74
N GLU A 77 21.60 -9.13 31.59
CA GLU A 77 20.97 -8.24 32.57
C GLU A 77 20.74 -8.91 33.93
N GLN A 78 20.45 -10.22 33.93
CA GLN A 78 20.05 -10.95 35.14
C GLN A 78 21.21 -11.76 35.74
N GLY A 79 22.44 -11.45 35.35
CA GLY A 79 23.64 -12.05 35.95
C GLY A 79 23.92 -13.48 35.49
N HIS A 80 23.71 -13.77 34.20
CA HIS A 80 24.04 -15.03 33.54
C HIS A 80 23.24 -16.24 34.05
N ARG A 81 21.92 -16.08 34.25
CA ARG A 81 21.08 -17.17 34.75
C ARG A 81 20.99 -18.31 33.73
N PRO A 82 21.18 -19.57 34.14
CA PRO A 82 21.11 -20.72 33.23
C PRO A 82 19.78 -20.85 32.46
N ALA A 83 18.66 -20.43 33.06
CA ALA A 83 17.34 -20.49 32.43
C ALA A 83 17.24 -19.63 31.16
N ASP A 84 17.79 -18.40 31.16
CA ASP A 84 17.73 -17.53 29.99
C ASP A 84 18.65 -18.05 28.85
N ALA A 85 19.73 -18.76 29.19
CA ALA A 85 20.58 -19.46 28.22
C ALA A 85 19.88 -20.67 27.59
N GLU A 86 19.10 -21.42 28.37
CA GLU A 86 18.25 -22.50 27.86
C GLU A 86 17.16 -21.95 26.95
N ASP A 87 16.48 -20.86 27.33
CA ASP A 87 15.47 -20.20 26.50
C ASP A 87 16.08 -19.72 25.17
N ALA A 88 17.29 -19.13 25.21
CA ALA A 88 18.02 -18.75 24.01
C ALA A 88 18.34 -19.96 23.10
N ALA A 89 18.74 -21.10 23.68
CA ALA A 89 18.97 -22.33 22.94
C ALA A 89 17.67 -22.83 22.28
N VAL A 90 16.54 -22.77 22.97
CA VAL A 90 15.22 -23.13 22.43
C VAL A 90 14.83 -22.23 21.25
N GLN A 91 15.05 -20.91 21.33
CA GLN A 91 14.76 -20.01 20.21
C GLN A 91 15.63 -20.30 18.98
N MET A 92 16.92 -20.59 19.19
CA MET A 92 17.82 -21.01 18.11
C MET A 92 17.38 -22.36 17.51
N GLU A 93 16.96 -23.32 18.33
CA GLU A 93 16.41 -24.59 17.86
C GLU A 93 15.15 -24.38 17.03
N GLN A 94 14.24 -23.49 17.46
CA GLN A 94 13.05 -23.13 16.68
C GLN A 94 13.42 -22.47 15.34
N LYS A 95 14.46 -21.63 15.30
CA LYS A 95 14.97 -21.02 14.06
C LYS A 95 15.45 -22.09 13.07
N TYR A 96 16.19 -23.09 13.54
CA TYR A 96 16.60 -24.22 12.71
C TYR A 96 15.41 -25.04 12.21
N ARG A 97 14.43 -25.34 13.08
CA ARG A 97 13.22 -26.07 12.69
C ARG A 97 12.43 -25.33 11.61
N ARG A 98 12.30 -23.99 11.70
CA ARG A 98 11.66 -23.17 10.66
C ARG A 98 12.41 -23.18 9.33
N ALA A 99 13.73 -23.38 9.36
CA ALA A 99 14.56 -23.48 8.15
C ALA A 99 14.58 -24.88 7.50
N GLY A 100 13.80 -25.84 8.03
CA GLY A 100 13.75 -27.21 7.51
C GLY A 100 14.52 -28.24 8.33
N PHE A 101 15.21 -27.85 9.39
CA PHE A 101 16.02 -28.77 10.21
C PHE A 101 15.18 -29.32 11.37
N ALA A 102 14.25 -30.23 11.07
CA ALA A 102 13.28 -30.76 12.03
C ALA A 102 13.92 -31.46 13.24
N PHE A 103 15.12 -32.02 13.07
CA PHE A 103 15.86 -32.76 14.09
C PHE A 103 16.99 -31.95 14.73
N ALA A 104 17.05 -30.63 14.48
CA ALA A 104 18.05 -29.79 15.08
C ALA A 104 17.93 -29.79 16.61
N ARG A 105 19.07 -29.84 17.27
CA ARG A 105 19.18 -29.70 18.73
C ARG A 105 20.21 -28.63 19.05
N VAL A 106 19.86 -27.75 19.97
CA VAL A 106 20.79 -26.73 20.49
C VAL A 106 20.90 -26.93 21.99
N HIS A 107 22.11 -27.16 22.46
CA HIS A 107 22.41 -27.25 23.88
C HIS A 107 23.37 -26.14 24.26
N TYR A 108 23.16 -25.53 25.43
CA TYR A 108 24.13 -24.58 25.96
C TYR A 108 25.05 -25.27 26.96
N ARG A 109 26.30 -24.79 27.05
CA ARG A 109 27.25 -25.15 28.11
C ARG A 109 28.06 -23.93 28.50
N LEU A 110 28.35 -23.79 29.79
CA LEU A 110 29.30 -22.80 30.29
C LEU A 110 30.71 -23.37 30.14
N GLY A 111 31.62 -22.59 29.55
CA GLY A 111 32.98 -23.06 29.25
C GLY A 111 33.97 -21.91 29.15
N SER A 112 35.19 -22.21 28.70
CA SER A 112 36.15 -21.16 28.38
C SER A 112 36.03 -20.76 26.91
N VAL A 113 35.74 -19.48 26.67
CA VAL A 113 35.69 -18.87 25.34
C VAL A 113 36.73 -17.76 25.33
N LEU A 114 37.66 -17.79 24.38
CA LEU A 114 38.77 -16.82 24.28
C LEU A 114 39.61 -16.68 25.56
N GLY A 115 39.73 -17.75 26.36
CA GLY A 115 40.53 -17.77 27.59
C GLY A 115 39.83 -17.23 28.85
N GLY A 116 38.56 -16.84 28.78
CA GLY A 116 37.72 -16.43 29.92
C GLY A 116 36.42 -17.25 30.02
N PRO A 117 35.61 -17.10 31.08
CA PRO A 117 34.32 -17.78 31.20
C PRO A 117 33.33 -17.27 30.15
N GLY A 118 32.65 -18.16 29.43
CA GLY A 118 31.75 -17.82 28.33
C GLY A 118 30.65 -18.87 28.11
N LEU A 119 29.68 -18.51 27.26
CA LEU A 119 28.55 -19.37 26.90
C LEU A 119 28.80 -20.00 25.52
N ILE A 120 28.68 -21.32 25.45
CA ILE A 120 28.87 -22.06 24.20
C ILE A 120 27.55 -22.72 23.82
N PHE A 121 27.00 -22.38 22.67
CA PHE A 121 25.88 -23.08 22.05
C PHE A 121 26.41 -24.18 21.15
N ALA A 122 26.28 -25.43 21.60
CA ALA A 122 26.58 -26.63 20.83
C ALA A 122 25.36 -27.02 19.99
N ILE A 123 25.50 -26.92 18.67
CA ILE A 123 24.42 -27.12 17.71
C ILE A 123 24.64 -28.44 16.98
N SER A 124 23.62 -29.29 16.98
CA SER A 124 23.51 -30.45 16.12
C SER A 124 22.40 -30.20 15.11
N GLU A 125 22.73 -29.70 13.91
CA GLU A 125 21.74 -29.26 12.92
C GLU A 125 20.90 -30.43 12.37
N GLY A 126 21.52 -31.60 12.17
CA GLY A 126 20.88 -32.72 11.47
C GLY A 126 20.76 -32.48 9.96
N SER A 127 20.07 -33.39 9.26
CA SER A 127 19.78 -33.20 7.83
C SER A 127 18.58 -32.27 7.64
N GLN A 128 18.64 -31.41 6.61
CA GLN A 128 17.48 -30.64 6.20
C GLN A 128 16.40 -31.58 5.67
N VAL A 129 15.17 -31.40 6.16
CA VAL A 129 13.99 -32.18 5.79
C VAL A 129 13.19 -31.38 4.77
N LEU A 130 12.91 -32.01 3.63
CA LEU A 130 12.08 -31.46 2.57
C LEU A 130 10.66 -32.01 2.66
N LEU A 131 9.67 -31.14 2.48
CA LEU A 131 8.26 -31.52 2.37
C LEU A 131 8.03 -32.16 1.00
N GLU A 132 7.71 -33.46 0.98
CA GLU A 132 7.48 -34.20 -0.27
C GLU A 132 6.04 -34.03 -0.74
N THR A 133 5.07 -34.37 0.13
CA THR A 133 3.64 -34.26 -0.18
C THR A 133 2.83 -33.98 1.09
N VAL A 134 1.74 -33.24 0.93
CA VAL A 134 0.67 -33.11 1.94
C VAL A 134 -0.54 -33.90 1.46
N ALA A 135 -0.81 -35.04 2.09
CA ALA A 135 -1.98 -35.85 1.82
C ALA A 135 -3.13 -35.40 2.72
N LEU A 136 -4.20 -34.89 2.11
CA LEU A 136 -5.45 -34.60 2.82
C LEU A 136 -6.36 -35.82 2.70
N ALA A 137 -6.99 -36.20 3.81
CA ALA A 137 -7.96 -37.28 3.85
C ALA A 137 -9.25 -36.81 4.55
N GLY A 138 -10.39 -37.18 3.97
CA GLY A 138 -11.71 -36.80 4.48
C GLY A 138 -12.28 -35.50 3.92
N ASN A 139 -11.58 -34.83 2.98
CA ASN A 139 -12.14 -33.76 2.17
C ASN A 139 -12.96 -34.34 1.01
N SER A 140 -14.28 -34.26 1.10
CA SER A 140 -15.21 -34.70 0.05
C SER A 140 -15.86 -33.54 -0.68
N VAL A 141 -16.02 -32.39 0.00
CA VAL A 141 -16.69 -31.22 -0.57
C VAL A 141 -15.72 -30.32 -1.34
N TYR A 142 -14.54 -30.06 -0.78
CA TYR A 142 -13.54 -29.22 -1.42
C TYR A 142 -12.42 -30.06 -2.02
N ALA A 143 -12.07 -29.76 -3.28
CA ALA A 143 -10.96 -30.39 -3.95
C ALA A 143 -9.64 -30.08 -3.23
N GLN A 144 -8.73 -31.05 -3.19
CA GLN A 144 -7.45 -30.92 -2.51
C GLN A 144 -6.63 -29.71 -3.00
N ALA A 145 -6.73 -29.35 -4.29
CA ALA A 145 -6.08 -28.16 -4.86
C ALA A 145 -6.51 -26.83 -4.21
N VAL A 146 -7.72 -26.75 -3.65
CA VAL A 146 -8.20 -25.56 -2.92
C VAL A 146 -7.62 -25.49 -1.51
N LEU A 147 -7.31 -26.65 -0.91
CA LEU A 147 -6.93 -26.78 0.49
C LEU A 147 -5.40 -26.83 0.69
N LEU A 148 -4.65 -27.35 -0.29
CA LEU A 148 -3.19 -27.42 -0.22
C LEU A 148 -2.49 -26.06 -0.01
N PRO A 149 -2.95 -24.94 -0.59
CA PRO A 149 -2.33 -23.64 -0.38
C PRO A 149 -2.31 -23.17 1.08
N PHE A 150 -3.13 -23.74 1.98
CA PHE A 150 -3.06 -23.43 3.41
C PHE A 150 -1.79 -23.99 4.09
N PHE A 151 -1.22 -25.07 3.55
CA PHE A 151 -0.06 -25.78 4.13
C PHE A 151 1.25 -25.47 3.42
N GLN A 152 1.17 -25.03 2.16
CA GLN A 152 2.32 -24.69 1.35
C GLN A 152 2.50 -23.18 1.44
N GLY A 153 3.38 -22.73 2.34
CA GLY A 153 3.80 -21.33 2.37
C GLY A 153 4.21 -20.85 0.98
N LYS A 154 4.06 -19.55 0.70
CA LYS A 154 4.45 -18.93 -0.58
C LYS A 154 5.96 -19.04 -0.83
N HIS A 155 6.47 -20.21 -1.22
CA HIS A 155 7.89 -20.44 -1.41
C HIS A 155 8.26 -20.37 -2.89
N LEU A 156 8.84 -19.22 -3.24
CA LEU A 156 9.42 -18.88 -4.53
C LEU A 156 10.50 -19.88 -4.97
N GLY A 157 10.27 -20.49 -6.13
CA GLY A 157 11.30 -20.85 -7.10
C GLY A 157 10.92 -20.28 -8.46
N PHE A 158 11.88 -20.12 -9.38
CA PHE A 158 11.72 -19.51 -10.73
C PHE A 158 10.53 -20.06 -11.55
N LEU A 159 9.99 -21.24 -11.19
CA LEU A 159 8.83 -21.91 -11.78
C LEU A 159 7.84 -22.53 -10.76
N GLY A 160 7.97 -22.27 -9.45
CA GLY A 160 7.14 -22.94 -8.43
C GLY A 160 7.44 -24.45 -8.22
N LEU A 161 8.54 -24.95 -8.79
CA LEU A 161 8.92 -26.38 -8.81
C LEU A 161 10.13 -26.70 -7.88
N GLY A 162 10.43 -25.84 -6.91
CA GLY A 162 11.54 -26.05 -5.98
C GLY A 162 11.18 -26.95 -4.79
N PRO A 163 12.13 -27.71 -4.23
CA PRO A 163 11.89 -28.46 -3.00
C PRO A 163 11.58 -27.50 -1.83
N VAL A 164 10.43 -27.70 -1.18
CA VAL A 164 9.99 -26.87 -0.04
C VAL A 164 10.58 -27.44 1.25
N ALA A 165 11.21 -26.58 2.06
CA ALA A 165 11.71 -26.96 3.38
C ALA A 165 10.53 -27.27 4.32
N PHE A 166 10.63 -28.34 5.10
CA PHE A 166 9.57 -28.70 6.04
C PHE A 166 9.59 -27.80 7.28
N ASN A 167 8.52 -27.04 7.48
CA ASN A 167 8.29 -26.26 8.69
C ASN A 167 7.05 -26.78 9.42
N GLN A 168 7.25 -27.41 10.58
CA GLN A 168 6.16 -27.97 11.37
C GLN A 168 5.13 -26.90 11.79
N THR A 169 5.59 -25.72 12.20
CA THR A 169 4.72 -24.62 12.65
C THR A 169 3.84 -24.10 11.53
N GLU A 170 4.34 -24.08 10.29
CA GLU A 170 3.53 -23.70 9.11
C GLU A 170 2.44 -24.72 8.83
N ILE A 171 2.72 -26.02 8.95
CA ILE A 171 1.71 -27.08 8.80
C ILE A 171 0.61 -26.96 9.87
N GLU A 172 1.00 -26.73 11.13
CA GLU A 172 0.04 -26.53 12.23
C GLU A 172 -0.81 -25.27 12.02
N THR A 173 -0.19 -24.17 11.61
CA THR A 173 -0.88 -22.91 11.27
C THR A 173 -1.83 -23.12 10.09
N GLY A 174 -1.39 -23.85 9.07
CA GLY A 174 -2.20 -24.23 7.90
C GLY A 174 -3.39 -25.09 8.27
N THR A 175 -3.24 -26.00 9.24
CA THR A 175 -4.35 -26.80 9.78
C THR A 175 -5.40 -25.91 10.45
N GLY A 176 -4.96 -24.92 11.23
CA GLY A 176 -5.83 -23.90 11.82
C GLY A 176 -6.55 -23.06 10.77
N ALA A 177 -5.82 -22.57 9.76
CA ALA A 177 -6.39 -21.78 8.67
C ALA A 177 -7.40 -22.58 7.83
N LEU A 178 -7.12 -23.86 7.56
CA LEU A 178 -8.06 -24.77 6.92
C LEU A 178 -9.33 -24.93 7.75
N ARG A 179 -9.19 -25.15 9.06
CA ARG A 179 -10.35 -25.25 9.97
C ARG A 179 -11.20 -23.97 9.93
N ASP A 180 -10.56 -22.81 9.99
CA ASP A 180 -11.23 -21.51 9.95
C ASP A 180 -11.93 -21.26 8.61
N PHE A 181 -11.35 -21.71 7.50
CA PHE A 181 -11.99 -21.71 6.18
C PHE A 181 -13.30 -22.52 6.18
N TYR A 182 -13.25 -23.77 6.66
CA TYR A 182 -14.45 -24.61 6.77
C TYR A 182 -15.50 -24.01 7.71
N LEU A 183 -15.08 -23.44 8.85
CA LEU A 183 -15.98 -22.73 9.75
C LEU A 183 -16.67 -21.55 9.04
N GLY A 184 -15.92 -20.75 8.28
CA GLY A 184 -16.45 -19.64 7.47
C GLY A 184 -17.44 -20.09 6.39
N GLU A 185 -17.26 -21.30 5.87
CA GLU A 185 -18.14 -21.95 4.89
C GLU A 185 -19.32 -22.73 5.50
N GLY A 186 -19.46 -22.67 6.83
CA GLY A 186 -20.63 -23.16 7.56
C GLY A 186 -20.49 -24.57 8.12
N TYR A 187 -19.30 -25.15 8.18
CA TYR A 187 -19.06 -26.48 8.73
C TYR A 187 -18.72 -26.38 10.22
N LEU A 188 -19.74 -26.28 11.07
CA LEU A 188 -19.55 -26.07 12.52
C LEU A 188 -18.95 -27.27 13.25
N ASP A 189 -19.19 -28.47 12.72
CA ASP A 189 -18.73 -29.74 13.29
C ASP A 189 -17.39 -30.19 12.68
N ILE A 190 -16.68 -29.31 11.98
CA ILE A 190 -15.36 -29.59 11.42
C ILE A 190 -14.40 -30.03 12.52
N GLN A 191 -13.79 -31.19 12.31
CA GLN A 191 -12.69 -31.68 13.15
C GLN A 191 -11.47 -31.90 12.27
N CYS A 192 -10.35 -31.33 12.67
CA CYS A 192 -9.05 -31.59 12.05
C CYS A 192 -8.21 -32.34 13.07
N ASP A 193 -7.81 -33.56 12.73
CA ASP A 193 -6.92 -34.33 13.58
C ASP A 193 -5.52 -33.68 13.62
N PRO A 194 -4.69 -33.95 14.62
CA PRO A 194 -3.29 -33.54 14.57
C PRO A 194 -2.59 -34.11 13.31
N PRO A 195 -1.79 -33.30 12.60
CA PRO A 195 -1.06 -33.76 11.42
C PRO A 195 -0.11 -34.91 11.78
N GLN A 196 -0.10 -35.94 10.94
CA GLN A 196 0.79 -37.10 11.08
C GLN A 196 2.00 -36.93 10.16
N TYR A 197 3.20 -37.14 10.70
CA TYR A 197 4.47 -36.98 9.97
C TYR A 197 5.11 -38.34 9.70
N VAL A 198 5.30 -38.67 8.42
CA VAL A 198 6.01 -39.89 8.00
C VAL A 198 7.35 -39.47 7.39
N PHE A 199 8.42 -39.63 8.16
CA PHE A 199 9.78 -39.34 7.71
C PHE A 199 10.37 -40.51 6.92
N SER A 200 11.12 -40.20 5.87
CA SER A 200 11.89 -41.18 5.12
C SER A 200 12.99 -41.82 5.99
N PRO A 201 13.48 -43.04 5.67
CA PRO A 201 14.53 -43.71 6.44
C PRO A 201 15.83 -42.89 6.57
N ASP A 202 16.13 -42.06 5.57
CA ASP A 202 17.27 -41.14 5.55
C ASP A 202 17.03 -39.81 6.29
N ARG A 203 15.83 -39.58 6.84
CA ARG A 203 15.40 -38.35 7.53
C ARG A 203 15.58 -37.07 6.71
N ARG A 204 15.49 -37.16 5.39
CA ARG A 204 15.61 -36.01 4.47
C ARG A 204 14.30 -35.60 3.82
N ARG A 205 13.27 -36.44 3.87
CA ARG A 205 11.94 -36.14 3.34
C ARG A 205 10.88 -36.45 4.38
N VAL A 206 9.77 -35.69 4.31
CA VAL A 206 8.59 -35.94 5.13
C VAL A 206 7.33 -35.88 4.29
N GLN A 207 6.45 -36.85 4.53
CA GLN A 207 5.08 -36.84 4.04
C GLN A 207 4.18 -36.44 5.21
N VAL A 208 3.37 -35.42 5.00
CA VAL A 208 2.39 -34.94 5.98
C VAL A 208 1.04 -35.52 5.62
N LYS A 209 0.40 -36.20 6.57
CA LYS A 209 -0.98 -36.67 6.43
C LYS A 209 -1.88 -35.90 7.37
N GLN A 210 -2.81 -35.15 6.79
CA GLN A 210 -3.81 -34.38 7.53
C GLN A 210 -5.18 -35.00 7.31
N ASN A 211 -5.75 -35.57 8.37
CA ASN A 211 -7.12 -36.08 8.34
C ASN A 211 -8.07 -34.98 8.80
N LEU A 212 -9.22 -34.89 8.14
CA LEU A 212 -10.30 -34.01 8.54
C LEU A 212 -11.64 -34.74 8.45
N HIS A 213 -12.57 -34.31 9.29
CA HIS A 213 -13.96 -34.71 9.25
C HIS A 213 -14.79 -33.45 8.99
N GLU A 214 -15.18 -33.24 7.73
CA GLU A 214 -15.87 -32.02 7.29
C GLU A 214 -17.14 -31.73 8.09
N GLY A 215 -17.84 -32.78 8.51
CA GLY A 215 -19.13 -32.65 9.19
C GLY A 215 -20.21 -32.13 8.23
N ARG A 216 -21.30 -31.63 8.81
CA ARG A 216 -22.44 -31.12 8.03
C ARG A 216 -22.28 -29.62 7.77
N ARG A 217 -22.69 -29.17 6.59
CA ARG A 217 -22.79 -27.74 6.28
C ARG A 217 -24.08 -27.15 6.87
N TYR A 218 -23.95 -26.04 7.57
CA TYR A 218 -25.03 -25.30 8.20
C TYR A 218 -25.34 -24.04 7.40
N LEU A 219 -26.55 -23.98 6.85
CA LEU A 219 -27.04 -22.83 6.09
C LEU A 219 -28.11 -22.08 6.86
N ILE A 220 -28.11 -20.76 6.74
CA ILE A 220 -29.16 -19.90 7.28
C ILE A 220 -30.41 -20.11 6.44
N ARG A 221 -31.49 -20.60 7.05
CA ARG A 221 -32.77 -20.84 6.36
C ARG A 221 -33.77 -19.73 6.56
N GLU A 222 -33.78 -19.16 7.74
CA GLU A 222 -34.70 -18.11 8.12
C GLU A 222 -34.03 -17.09 9.04
N VAL A 223 -34.47 -15.85 8.89
CA VAL A 223 -34.17 -14.75 9.80
C VAL A 223 -35.51 -14.23 10.27
N ASN A 224 -35.76 -14.34 11.57
CA ASN A 224 -37.02 -13.95 12.18
C ASN A 224 -36.79 -12.74 13.08
N TYR A 225 -37.61 -11.71 12.89
CA TYR A 225 -37.60 -10.48 13.68
C TYR A 225 -38.70 -10.52 14.75
N SER A 226 -38.39 -10.08 15.96
CA SER A 226 -39.34 -10.03 17.09
C SER A 226 -39.11 -8.79 17.95
N GLY A 227 -40.08 -8.43 18.79
CA GLY A 227 -40.03 -7.22 19.61
C GLY A 227 -40.71 -6.04 18.91
N ASP A 228 -40.11 -4.86 19.01
CA ASP A 228 -40.69 -3.59 18.53
C ASP A 228 -40.35 -3.34 17.06
N VAL A 229 -40.78 -4.25 16.19
CA VAL A 229 -40.49 -4.16 14.74
C VAL A 229 -41.36 -3.08 14.10
N LEU A 230 -40.72 -2.08 13.50
CA LEU A 230 -41.43 -0.98 12.83
C LEU A 230 -41.90 -1.39 11.43
N VAL A 231 -43.20 -1.24 11.17
CA VAL A 231 -43.83 -1.61 9.87
C VAL A 231 -43.15 -0.91 8.69
N LYS A 232 -42.78 0.36 8.86
CA LYS A 232 -42.10 1.14 7.81
C LYS A 232 -40.73 0.57 7.39
N LEU A 233 -40.09 -0.22 8.26
CA LEU A 233 -38.78 -0.82 8.02
C LEU A 233 -38.85 -2.22 7.43
N LEU A 234 -40.03 -2.83 7.33
CA LEU A 234 -40.18 -4.19 6.81
C LEU A 234 -39.52 -4.39 5.44
N PRO A 235 -39.65 -3.47 4.45
CA PRO A 235 -38.97 -3.66 3.17
C PRO A 235 -37.44 -3.67 3.28
N ALA A 236 -36.87 -2.85 4.17
CA ALA A 236 -35.44 -2.83 4.43
C ALA A 236 -34.98 -4.12 5.14
N LEU A 237 -35.72 -4.54 6.17
CA LEU A 237 -35.44 -5.78 6.91
C LEU A 237 -35.58 -7.02 6.02
N GLU A 238 -36.54 -7.05 5.09
CA GLU A 238 -36.68 -8.12 4.10
C GLU A 238 -35.48 -8.17 3.13
N ALA A 239 -34.91 -7.01 2.78
CA ALA A 239 -33.69 -6.96 1.98
C ALA A 239 -32.49 -7.51 2.77
N VAL A 240 -32.39 -7.17 4.06
CA VAL A 240 -31.39 -7.75 4.98
C VAL A 240 -31.59 -9.26 5.09
N GLN A 241 -32.81 -9.74 5.29
CA GLN A 241 -33.10 -11.17 5.36
C GLN A 241 -32.63 -11.90 4.08
N ARG A 242 -32.92 -11.34 2.89
CA ARG A 242 -32.47 -11.91 1.60
C ARG A 242 -30.95 -11.98 1.45
N GLU A 243 -30.21 -11.07 2.08
CA GLU A 243 -28.75 -11.06 2.06
C GLU A 243 -28.15 -12.25 2.84
N PHE A 244 -28.81 -12.67 3.92
CA PHE A 244 -28.32 -13.70 4.83
C PHE A 244 -28.90 -15.10 4.57
N VAL A 245 -30.15 -15.21 4.10
CA VAL A 245 -30.77 -16.51 3.79
C VAL A 245 -30.01 -17.21 2.68
N GLY A 246 -29.75 -18.51 2.86
CA GLY A 246 -28.97 -19.35 1.96
C GLY A 246 -27.45 -19.24 2.14
N LYS A 247 -26.96 -18.30 2.95
CA LYS A 247 -25.52 -18.16 3.25
C LYS A 247 -25.07 -19.17 4.31
N PRO A 248 -23.77 -19.52 4.30
CA PRO A 248 -23.17 -20.35 5.35
C PRO A 248 -23.15 -19.61 6.69
N TYR A 249 -23.46 -20.36 7.74
CA TYR A 249 -23.50 -19.86 9.11
C TYR A 249 -22.15 -20.00 9.83
N TYR A 250 -21.68 -18.92 10.42
CA TYR A 250 -20.62 -18.93 11.44
C TYR A 250 -20.93 -17.88 12.51
N ARG A 251 -20.32 -18.00 13.69
CA ARG A 251 -20.68 -17.19 14.87
C ARG A 251 -20.68 -15.68 14.62
N ARG A 252 -19.64 -15.14 13.97
CA ARG A 252 -19.53 -13.71 13.63
C ARG A 252 -20.63 -13.22 12.67
N ARG A 253 -21.37 -14.11 11.99
CA ARG A 253 -22.52 -13.72 11.16
C ARG A 253 -23.67 -13.13 11.99
N ASN A 254 -23.80 -13.51 13.27
CA ASN A 254 -24.79 -12.89 14.17
C ASN A 254 -24.54 -11.39 14.31
N LEU A 255 -23.28 -11.00 14.55
CA LEU A 255 -22.88 -9.60 14.68
C LEU A 255 -23.11 -8.82 13.39
N ASN A 256 -22.75 -9.41 12.23
CA ASN A 256 -23.01 -8.76 10.94
C ASN A 256 -24.51 -8.52 10.69
N LEU A 257 -25.37 -9.47 11.08
CA LEU A 257 -26.82 -9.30 10.97
C LEU A 257 -27.31 -8.20 11.92
N GLU A 258 -26.82 -8.20 13.16
CA GLU A 258 -27.12 -7.18 14.17
C GLU A 258 -26.78 -5.78 13.66
N GLU A 259 -25.55 -5.57 13.18
CA GLU A 259 -25.06 -4.31 12.61
C GLU A 259 -25.92 -3.85 11.42
N ARG A 260 -26.31 -4.78 10.53
CA ARG A 260 -27.10 -4.44 9.36
C ARG A 260 -28.55 -4.04 9.71
N ILE A 261 -29.13 -4.68 10.73
CA ILE A 261 -30.43 -4.27 11.28
C ILE A 261 -30.30 -2.90 11.94
N LEU A 262 -29.30 -2.71 12.81
CA LEU A 262 -29.03 -1.43 13.48
C LEU A 262 -28.81 -0.30 12.48
N GLN A 263 -28.11 -0.55 11.38
CA GLN A 263 -27.95 0.41 10.30
C GLN A 263 -29.30 0.79 9.67
N SER A 264 -30.16 -0.18 9.39
CA SER A 264 -31.50 0.08 8.82
C SER A 264 -32.38 0.92 9.75
N TYR A 265 -32.28 0.73 11.06
CA TYR A 265 -32.96 1.54 12.07
C TYR A 265 -32.31 2.93 12.21
N GLY A 266 -30.99 2.97 12.27
CA GLY A 266 -30.19 4.20 12.42
C GLY A 266 -30.31 5.13 11.21
N ASP A 267 -30.56 4.62 10.00
CA ASP A 267 -30.82 5.41 8.79
C ASP A 267 -32.21 6.08 8.79
N GLU A 268 -33.07 5.65 9.70
CA GLU A 268 -34.45 6.11 9.86
C GLU A 268 -34.68 6.92 11.15
N GLY A 269 -33.59 7.33 11.80
CA GLY A 269 -33.59 8.15 13.02
C GLY A 269 -33.43 7.38 14.33
N TYR A 270 -33.47 6.05 14.33
CA TYR A 270 -33.50 5.27 15.57
C TYR A 270 -32.08 4.95 16.08
N ALA A 271 -31.43 5.97 16.63
CA ALA A 271 -30.04 5.89 17.10
C ALA A 271 -29.84 4.93 18.29
N ASP A 272 -30.83 4.89 19.19
CA ASP A 272 -30.82 4.10 20.43
C ASP A 272 -31.41 2.69 20.21
N ALA A 273 -31.54 2.24 18.97
CA ALA A 273 -32.03 0.89 18.68
C ALA A 273 -31.07 -0.16 19.26
N VAL A 274 -31.62 -1.21 19.85
CA VAL A 274 -30.85 -2.35 20.39
C VAL A 274 -31.35 -3.62 19.73
N VAL A 275 -30.41 -4.40 19.21
CA VAL A 275 -30.70 -5.67 18.53
C VAL A 275 -29.90 -6.77 19.23
N SER A 276 -30.53 -7.91 19.47
CA SER A 276 -29.85 -9.10 19.97
C SER A 276 -30.17 -10.28 19.06
N VAL A 277 -29.13 -10.95 18.56
CA VAL A 277 -29.26 -12.05 17.59
C VAL A 277 -28.86 -13.38 18.24
N GLU A 278 -29.84 -14.26 18.39
CA GLU A 278 -29.63 -15.64 18.83
C GLU A 278 -29.75 -16.61 17.64
N ALA A 279 -28.86 -17.59 17.56
CA ALA A 279 -28.91 -18.62 16.53
C ALA A 279 -29.49 -19.92 17.09
N LYS A 280 -30.58 -20.41 16.49
CA LYS A 280 -31.12 -21.74 16.75
C LYS A 280 -30.61 -22.71 15.69
N ILE A 281 -29.71 -23.60 16.11
CA ILE A 281 -29.03 -24.54 15.22
C ILE A 281 -29.78 -25.88 15.24
N ARG A 282 -30.32 -26.29 14.09
CA ARG A 282 -30.94 -27.58 13.86
C ARG A 282 -29.93 -28.53 13.22
N ARG A 283 -29.18 -29.24 14.08
CA ARG A 283 -28.11 -30.18 13.67
C ARG A 283 -28.62 -31.34 12.81
N ASP A 284 -29.84 -31.79 13.09
CA ASP A 284 -30.55 -32.83 12.34
C ASP A 284 -30.81 -32.46 10.87
N LEU A 285 -30.93 -31.18 10.55
CA LEU A 285 -31.24 -30.69 9.20
C LEU A 285 -30.08 -29.89 8.56
N GLY A 286 -29.03 -29.55 9.30
CA GLY A 286 -27.97 -28.64 8.81
C GLY A 286 -28.50 -27.22 8.56
N GLN A 287 -29.45 -26.79 9.38
CA GLN A 287 -30.17 -25.53 9.20
C GLN A 287 -29.99 -24.64 10.42
N VAL A 288 -29.88 -23.33 10.18
CA VAL A 288 -29.80 -22.32 11.24
C VAL A 288 -30.90 -21.30 11.04
N SER A 289 -31.62 -21.04 12.13
CA SER A 289 -32.63 -20.00 12.22
C SER A 289 -32.09 -18.88 13.09
N LEU A 290 -31.96 -17.68 12.54
CA LEU A 290 -31.52 -16.51 13.28
C LEU A 290 -32.73 -15.78 13.86
N GLN A 291 -32.74 -15.57 15.17
CA GLN A 291 -33.80 -14.84 15.88
C GLN A 291 -33.23 -13.50 16.33
N ALA A 292 -33.64 -12.42 15.66
CA ALA A 292 -33.28 -11.07 16.02
C ALA A 292 -34.40 -10.45 16.88
N ARG A 293 -34.08 -10.12 18.13
CA ARG A 293 -34.98 -9.36 19.02
C ARG A 293 -34.59 -7.89 18.96
N ILE A 294 -35.54 -7.05 18.58
CA ILE A 294 -35.34 -5.62 18.32
C ILE A 294 -36.09 -4.79 19.36
N ARG A 295 -35.43 -3.77 19.88
CA ARG A 295 -36.03 -2.64 20.59
C ARG A 295 -35.69 -1.38 19.82
N SER A 296 -36.70 -0.74 19.23
CA SER A 296 -36.47 0.34 18.27
C SER A 296 -35.98 1.65 18.91
N GLY A 297 -36.32 1.91 20.17
CA GLY A 297 -36.09 3.22 20.78
C GLY A 297 -36.95 4.31 20.14
N VAL A 298 -36.58 5.57 20.38
CA VAL A 298 -37.25 6.76 19.83
C VAL A 298 -36.46 7.34 18.64
N PRO A 299 -37.14 7.91 17.63
CA PRO A 299 -36.45 8.58 16.54
C PRO A 299 -35.82 9.88 17.02
N VAL A 300 -34.56 10.09 16.67
CA VAL A 300 -33.73 11.24 17.03
C VAL A 300 -33.57 12.16 15.82
N THR A 301 -33.79 13.45 16.05
CA THR A 301 -33.54 14.52 15.08
C THR A 301 -32.34 15.35 15.52
N LEU A 302 -31.50 15.74 14.57
CA LEU A 302 -30.35 16.58 14.85
C LEU A 302 -30.80 18.02 15.05
N THR A 303 -30.55 18.60 16.22
CA THR A 303 -30.81 20.03 16.47
C THR A 303 -29.68 20.89 15.93
N GLN A 304 -28.45 20.44 16.11
CA GLN A 304 -27.24 21.14 15.69
C GLN A 304 -26.15 20.13 15.32
N VAL A 305 -25.24 20.56 14.45
CA VAL A 305 -23.94 19.92 14.25
C VAL A 305 -22.88 20.86 14.80
N ALA A 306 -22.25 20.47 15.90
CA ALA A 306 -21.23 21.24 16.59
C ALA A 306 -19.85 20.67 16.27
N VAL A 307 -18.86 21.54 16.06
CA VAL A 307 -17.50 21.14 15.71
C VAL A 307 -16.54 21.68 16.75
N SER A 308 -15.64 20.84 17.24
CA SER A 308 -14.59 21.21 18.20
C SER A 308 -13.23 20.60 17.84
N GLY A 309 -12.16 21.19 18.39
CA GLY A 309 -10.78 20.72 18.20
C GLY A 309 -10.08 21.27 16.95
N ASN A 310 -10.81 21.90 16.03
CA ASN A 310 -10.22 22.63 14.91
C ASN A 310 -9.66 24.00 15.36
N THR A 311 -8.35 24.18 15.23
CA THR A 311 -7.67 25.46 15.55
C THR A 311 -7.31 26.24 14.30
N VAL A 312 -6.90 25.53 13.24
CA VAL A 312 -6.50 26.12 11.96
C VAL A 312 -7.56 25.89 10.89
N THR A 313 -8.12 24.69 10.84
CA THR A 313 -9.14 24.31 9.85
C THR A 313 -10.42 25.07 10.11
N GLN A 314 -11.02 25.62 9.07
CA GLN A 314 -12.28 26.34 9.21
C GLN A 314 -13.41 25.39 9.55
N THR A 315 -14.25 25.77 10.51
CA THR A 315 -15.48 25.01 10.83
C THR A 315 -16.36 24.82 9.60
N ALA A 316 -16.43 25.83 8.72
CA ALA A 316 -17.18 25.74 7.46
C ALA A 316 -16.68 24.62 6.53
N PHE A 317 -15.37 24.35 6.50
CA PHE A 317 -14.80 23.24 5.74
C PHE A 317 -15.20 21.89 6.32
N ILE A 318 -15.16 21.74 7.65
CA ILE A 318 -15.59 20.50 8.31
C ILE A 318 -17.08 20.25 8.05
N LEU A 319 -17.91 21.27 8.22
CA LEU A 319 -19.36 21.19 7.98
C LEU A 319 -19.69 20.85 6.52
N SER A 320 -18.92 21.34 5.53
CA SER A 320 -19.18 21.04 4.12
C SER A 320 -18.90 19.58 3.74
N ARG A 321 -18.17 18.85 4.59
CA ARG A 321 -17.86 17.41 4.43
C ARG A 321 -18.86 16.49 5.13
N LEU A 322 -19.76 17.04 5.94
CA LEU A 322 -20.78 16.28 6.65
C LEU A 322 -22.07 16.25 5.83
N PRO A 323 -22.59 15.05 5.49
CA PRO A 323 -23.89 14.94 4.83
C PRO A 323 -25.04 15.30 5.78
N SER A 324 -24.86 15.04 7.08
CA SER A 324 -25.84 15.32 8.14
C SER A 324 -26.02 16.83 8.33
N LYS A 325 -27.28 17.28 8.39
CA LYS A 325 -27.63 18.70 8.61
C LYS A 325 -28.55 18.85 9.81
N ALA A 326 -28.47 20.02 10.46
CA ALA A 326 -29.42 20.42 11.49
C ALA A 326 -30.86 20.41 10.94
N GLY A 327 -31.81 20.00 11.78
CA GLY A 327 -33.23 19.84 11.45
C GLY A 327 -33.60 18.54 10.73
N GLN A 328 -32.64 17.68 10.42
CA GLN A 328 -32.90 16.39 9.76
C GLN A 328 -32.90 15.23 10.77
N PRO A 329 -33.68 14.15 10.53
CA PRO A 329 -33.54 12.91 11.28
C PRO A 329 -32.09 12.43 11.21
N LEU A 330 -31.57 11.90 12.32
CA LEU A 330 -30.25 11.29 12.31
C LEU A 330 -30.24 10.12 11.32
N ARG A 331 -29.20 10.06 10.48
CA ARG A 331 -28.92 8.89 9.65
C ARG A 331 -27.54 8.36 9.94
N LEU A 332 -27.46 7.09 10.33
CA LEU A 332 -26.18 6.46 10.68
C LEU A 332 -25.25 6.37 9.46
N SER A 333 -25.79 6.08 8.27
CA SER A 333 -25.07 6.12 6.99
C SER A 333 -24.42 7.48 6.73
N GLN A 334 -25.15 8.57 6.97
CA GLN A 334 -24.61 9.93 6.80
C GLN A 334 -23.52 10.25 7.84
N LYS A 335 -23.69 9.81 9.09
CA LYS A 335 -22.65 9.91 10.12
C LYS A 335 -21.36 9.19 9.69
N ASN A 336 -21.48 7.94 9.26
CA ASN A 336 -20.33 7.13 8.81
C ASN A 336 -19.68 7.68 7.54
N GLN A 337 -20.48 8.21 6.62
CA GLN A 337 -19.98 8.91 5.44
C GLN A 337 -19.26 10.20 5.82
N GLY A 338 -19.79 10.98 6.76
CA GLY A 338 -19.13 12.17 7.29
C GLY A 338 -17.77 11.87 7.92
N PHE A 339 -17.69 10.82 8.75
CA PHE A 339 -16.42 10.31 9.27
C PHE A 339 -15.46 9.96 8.13
N SER A 340 -15.91 9.18 7.14
CA SER A 340 -15.08 8.76 6.01
C SER A 340 -14.58 9.94 5.18
N ASN A 341 -15.44 10.92 4.92
CA ASN A 341 -15.11 12.14 4.18
C ASN A 341 -14.03 12.96 4.91
N LEU A 342 -14.17 13.14 6.23
CA LEU A 342 -13.22 13.89 7.05
C LEU A 342 -11.88 13.14 7.15
N TYR A 343 -11.92 11.82 7.37
CA TYR A 343 -10.71 11.00 7.43
C TYR A 343 -9.95 11.01 6.09
N ALA A 344 -10.67 10.91 4.97
CA ALA A 344 -10.11 10.97 3.62
C ALA A 344 -9.40 12.29 3.30
N THR A 345 -9.66 13.37 4.05
CA THR A 345 -8.93 14.64 3.86
C THR A 345 -7.46 14.55 4.26
N GLY A 346 -7.09 13.62 5.14
CA GLY A 346 -5.74 13.51 5.70
C GLY A 346 -5.32 14.71 6.56
N LEU A 347 -6.28 15.54 7.02
CA LEU A 347 -6.04 16.71 7.87
C LEU A 347 -6.15 16.42 9.36
N PHE A 348 -6.70 15.26 9.73
CA PHE A 348 -7.02 14.90 11.12
C PHE A 348 -6.41 13.55 11.50
N SER A 349 -5.87 13.47 12.70
CA SER A 349 -5.30 12.26 13.29
C SER A 349 -6.38 11.40 13.94
N SER A 350 -7.37 12.06 14.53
CA SER A 350 -8.57 11.48 15.11
C SER A 350 -9.79 12.27 14.64
N VAL A 351 -10.90 11.56 14.44
CA VAL A 351 -12.21 12.14 14.12
C VAL A 351 -13.24 11.38 14.95
N ASP A 352 -13.77 12.01 15.99
CA ASP A 352 -14.87 11.46 16.80
C ASP A 352 -16.18 12.14 16.42
N LEU A 353 -17.18 11.32 16.06
CA LEU A 353 -18.55 11.77 15.85
C LEU A 353 -19.41 11.16 16.96
N SER A 354 -19.71 11.95 17.98
CA SER A 354 -20.54 11.56 19.12
C SER A 354 -21.90 12.25 19.08
N LEU A 355 -22.89 11.60 19.68
CA LEU A 355 -24.23 12.17 19.84
C LEU A 355 -24.35 12.64 21.27
N GLU A 356 -24.46 13.95 21.46
CA GLU A 356 -24.72 14.55 22.76
C GLU A 356 -26.23 14.60 22.97
N LYS A 357 -26.70 13.90 24.00
CA LYS A 357 -28.12 13.90 24.39
C LYS A 357 -28.44 15.23 25.07
N ILE A 358 -29.52 15.86 24.64
CA ILE A 358 -30.08 17.04 25.29
C ILE A 358 -31.33 16.65 26.07
N ASP A 359 -31.94 17.60 26.78
CA ASP A 359 -33.11 17.34 27.64
C ASP A 359 -34.28 16.68 26.91
N ASP A 360 -34.44 16.94 25.61
CA ASP A 360 -35.42 16.25 24.76
C ASP A 360 -34.83 14.91 24.23
N PRO A 361 -35.39 13.75 24.61
CA PRO A 361 -34.91 12.43 24.16
C PRO A 361 -35.09 12.19 22.65
N LYS A 362 -35.86 13.01 21.94
CA LYS A 362 -36.02 12.94 20.48
C LYS A 362 -35.06 13.87 19.73
N ALA A 363 -34.20 14.56 20.45
CA ALA A 363 -33.27 15.52 19.91
C ALA A 363 -31.85 15.21 20.35
N SER A 364 -30.88 15.48 19.49
CA SER A 364 -29.47 15.35 19.84
C SER A 364 -28.62 16.32 19.04
N VAL A 365 -27.48 16.69 19.62
CA VAL A 365 -26.44 17.44 18.92
C VAL A 365 -25.42 16.45 18.39
N LEU A 366 -25.09 16.56 17.10
CA LEU A 366 -23.95 15.83 16.54
C LEU A 366 -22.68 16.59 16.88
N GLN A 367 -21.93 16.09 17.86
CA GLN A 367 -20.63 16.64 18.23
C GLN A 367 -19.56 16.00 17.34
N VAL A 368 -18.82 16.85 16.62
CA VAL A 368 -17.70 16.44 15.76
C VAL A 368 -16.43 16.98 16.38
N THR A 369 -15.67 16.10 17.02
CA THR A 369 -14.39 16.43 17.64
C THR A 369 -13.26 15.93 16.77
N VAL A 370 -12.34 16.82 16.40
CA VAL A 370 -11.23 16.51 15.50
C VAL A 370 -9.90 16.90 16.13
N ASP A 371 -8.88 16.07 15.94
CA ASP A 371 -7.50 16.40 16.28
C ASP A 371 -6.69 16.65 15.01
N GLU A 372 -6.29 17.90 14.78
CA GLU A 372 -5.58 18.31 13.56
C GLU A 372 -4.18 17.70 13.46
N LEU A 373 -3.84 17.19 12.28
CA LEU A 373 -2.49 16.77 11.94
C LEU A 373 -1.57 17.97 11.63
N PRO A 374 -0.24 17.81 11.79
CA PRO A 374 0.71 18.72 11.20
C PRO A 374 0.45 18.88 9.69
N TYR A 375 0.08 20.09 9.30
CA TYR A 375 -0.34 20.41 7.93
C TYR A 375 0.77 21.06 7.11
N LYS A 376 1.94 21.36 7.71
CA LYS A 376 3.12 21.93 7.05
C LYS A 376 4.23 20.89 7.00
N GLU A 377 4.81 20.72 5.82
CA GLU A 377 5.87 19.76 5.55
C GLU A 377 7.03 20.49 4.85
N LEU A 378 8.22 20.36 5.41
CA LEU A 378 9.48 20.71 4.76
C LEU A 378 10.19 19.41 4.41
N TYR A 379 10.61 19.26 3.17
CA TYR A 379 11.36 18.09 2.74
C TYR A 379 12.55 18.49 1.88
N ALA A 380 13.62 17.71 2.01
CA ALA A 380 14.79 17.77 1.16
C ALA A 380 15.16 16.35 0.75
N SER A 381 15.51 16.16 -0.52
CA SER A 381 15.94 14.88 -1.05
C SER A 381 17.16 15.07 -1.95
N ALA A 382 18.07 14.12 -1.88
CA ALA A 382 19.23 14.03 -2.76
C ALA A 382 19.20 12.67 -3.48
N GLY A 383 19.70 12.64 -4.71
CA GLY A 383 19.80 11.40 -5.48
C GLY A 383 20.97 11.43 -6.43
N TYR A 384 21.35 10.26 -6.93
CA TYR A 384 22.37 10.11 -7.95
C TYR A 384 21.84 9.22 -9.09
N GLY A 385 22.01 9.65 -10.33
CA GLY A 385 21.63 8.88 -11.51
C GLY A 385 22.73 8.87 -12.57
N SER A 386 22.76 7.86 -13.44
CA SER A 386 23.77 7.76 -14.50
C SER A 386 23.72 8.93 -15.50
N TYR A 387 22.52 9.48 -15.74
CA TYR A 387 22.30 10.57 -16.70
C TYR A 387 22.39 11.97 -16.07
N GLU A 388 21.70 12.19 -14.95
CA GLU A 388 21.61 13.51 -14.28
C GLU A 388 22.68 13.73 -13.21
N TRP A 389 23.42 12.68 -12.85
CA TRP A 389 24.39 12.64 -11.76
C TRP A 389 23.73 13.05 -10.45
N LEU A 390 24.39 13.90 -9.65
CA LEU A 390 23.82 14.38 -8.40
C LEU A 390 22.61 15.29 -8.68
N ARG A 391 21.52 15.03 -7.97
CA ARG A 391 20.31 15.87 -7.94
C ARG A 391 19.93 16.19 -6.51
N PHE A 392 19.44 17.40 -6.30
CA PHE A 392 18.94 17.90 -5.03
C PHE A 392 17.55 18.50 -5.26
N LEU A 393 16.63 18.26 -4.34
CA LEU A 393 15.26 18.77 -4.39
C LEU A 393 14.88 19.19 -2.98
N ALA A 394 14.39 20.41 -2.83
CA ALA A 394 13.84 20.90 -1.58
C ALA A 394 12.45 21.47 -1.83
N GLY A 395 11.53 21.27 -0.89
CA GLY A 395 10.17 21.76 -1.03
C GLY A 395 9.50 22.03 0.31
N PHE A 396 8.50 22.90 0.22
CA PHE A 396 7.57 23.21 1.28
C PHE A 396 6.16 22.90 0.79
N LYS A 397 5.40 22.16 1.59
CA LYS A 397 4.02 21.80 1.31
C LYS A 397 3.15 22.12 2.52
N GLU A 398 2.11 22.90 2.31
CA GLU A 398 1.08 23.22 3.30
C GLU A 398 -0.25 22.64 2.84
N LYS A 399 -0.76 21.60 3.51
CA LYS A 399 -1.96 20.84 3.11
C LYS A 399 -3.29 21.52 3.45
N ASN A 400 -3.25 22.63 4.19
CA ASN A 400 -4.45 23.29 4.71
C ASN A 400 -4.31 24.81 4.70
N ILE A 401 -3.89 25.38 3.57
CA ILE A 401 -3.68 26.83 3.50
C ILE A 401 -5.00 27.56 3.80
N PHE A 402 -4.92 28.56 4.69
CA PHE A 402 -6.07 29.31 5.21
C PHE A 402 -7.15 28.46 5.89
N GLY A 403 -6.86 27.22 6.28
CA GLY A 403 -7.85 26.33 6.90
C GLY A 403 -8.91 25.79 5.95
N THR A 404 -8.66 25.79 4.63
CA THR A 404 -9.64 25.46 3.58
C THR A 404 -9.50 24.04 3.00
N GLY A 405 -8.55 23.24 3.49
CA GLY A 405 -8.17 21.96 2.90
C GLY A 405 -7.47 22.06 1.54
N ARG A 406 -7.10 23.28 1.12
CA ARG A 406 -6.29 23.51 -0.07
C ARG A 406 -4.82 23.29 0.20
N ILE A 407 -4.12 22.78 -0.79
CA ILE A 407 -2.71 22.42 -0.72
C ILE A 407 -1.90 23.49 -1.44
N PHE A 408 -1.05 24.21 -0.71
CA PHE A 408 -0.01 25.03 -1.29
C PHE A 408 1.30 24.24 -1.35
N ARG A 409 1.98 24.25 -2.48
CA ARG A 409 3.27 23.59 -2.65
C ARG A 409 4.24 24.53 -3.34
N THR A 410 5.45 24.63 -2.82
CA THR A 410 6.59 25.20 -3.54
C THR A 410 7.75 24.23 -3.48
N GLU A 411 8.43 24.02 -4.60
CA GLU A 411 9.52 23.07 -4.74
C GLU A 411 10.58 23.64 -5.68
N ALA A 412 11.84 23.45 -5.33
CA ALA A 412 12.97 23.79 -6.17
C ALA A 412 13.96 22.60 -6.21
N GLY A 413 14.48 22.31 -7.40
CA GLY A 413 15.45 21.26 -7.60
C GLY A 413 16.57 21.70 -8.53
N ALA A 414 17.73 21.10 -8.33
CA ALA A 414 18.94 21.34 -9.10
C ALA A 414 19.67 20.02 -9.34
N SER A 415 20.22 19.87 -10.54
CA SER A 415 21.06 18.76 -10.96
C SER A 415 22.09 19.25 -11.95
N PHE A 416 23.06 18.41 -12.32
CA PHE A 416 24.01 18.75 -13.38
C PHE A 416 23.37 18.92 -14.75
N LYS A 417 22.15 18.41 -14.95
CA LYS A 417 21.43 18.46 -16.22
C LYS A 417 20.30 19.49 -16.24
N GLY A 418 19.93 20.08 -15.12
CA GLY A 418 18.84 21.03 -15.09
C GLY A 418 18.44 21.49 -13.72
N GLU A 419 17.62 22.52 -13.73
CA GLU A 419 17.06 23.22 -12.59
C GLU A 419 15.55 23.32 -12.80
N ASN A 420 14.78 23.17 -11.73
CA ASN A 420 13.34 23.33 -11.76
C ASN A 420 12.86 24.09 -10.51
N ALA A 421 11.86 24.93 -10.69
CA ALA A 421 11.11 25.52 -9.60
C ALA A 421 9.62 25.42 -9.93
N LEU A 422 8.79 25.08 -8.96
CA LEU A 422 7.35 24.97 -9.11
C LEU A 422 6.68 25.53 -7.86
N THR A 423 5.68 26.38 -8.06
CA THR A 423 4.78 26.82 -7.01
C THR A 423 3.35 26.60 -7.46
N GLY A 424 2.54 25.93 -6.66
CA GLY A 424 1.17 25.60 -7.01
C GLY A 424 0.21 25.62 -5.84
N LEU A 425 -1.07 25.80 -6.18
CA LEU A 425 -2.22 25.75 -5.29
C LEU A 425 -3.19 24.70 -5.85
N THR A 426 -3.45 23.67 -5.07
CA THR A 426 -4.38 22.59 -5.40
C THR A 426 -5.59 22.66 -4.47
N ASP A 427 -6.80 22.63 -5.03
CA ASP A 427 -8.06 22.42 -4.33
C ASP A 427 -8.57 21.01 -4.65
N PRO A 428 -8.39 20.02 -3.74
CA PRO A 428 -8.79 18.63 -3.99
C PRO A 428 -10.29 18.47 -4.25
N TRP A 429 -11.11 19.41 -3.77
CA TRP A 429 -12.56 19.39 -3.87
C TRP A 429 -13.05 20.73 -4.41
N PHE A 430 -12.60 21.08 -5.60
CA PHE A 430 -12.91 22.34 -6.26
C PHE A 430 -14.44 22.55 -6.31
N PHE A 431 -14.89 23.70 -5.78
CA PHE A 431 -16.32 24.00 -5.56
C PHE A 431 -17.11 22.94 -4.79
N ASN A 432 -16.46 22.27 -3.83
CA ASN A 432 -17.03 21.18 -3.04
C ASN A 432 -17.51 19.98 -3.88
N THR A 433 -16.84 19.72 -5.01
CA THR A 433 -17.12 18.57 -5.89
C THR A 433 -16.02 17.51 -5.78
N GLU A 434 -16.17 16.40 -6.49
CA GLU A 434 -15.12 15.37 -6.66
C GLU A 434 -14.04 15.77 -7.68
N VAL A 435 -14.10 17.00 -8.21
CA VAL A 435 -13.10 17.52 -9.14
C VAL A 435 -11.97 18.17 -8.35
N THR A 436 -10.74 17.75 -8.61
CA THR A 436 -9.55 18.43 -8.13
C THR A 436 -9.15 19.52 -9.10
N GLY A 437 -8.98 20.75 -8.63
CA GLY A 437 -8.42 21.87 -9.40
C GLY A 437 -6.99 22.16 -8.96
N ASP A 438 -6.08 22.29 -9.92
CA ASP A 438 -4.67 22.61 -9.70
C ASP A 438 -4.28 23.82 -10.53
N PHE A 439 -3.68 24.81 -9.87
CA PHE A 439 -3.02 25.92 -10.54
C PHE A 439 -1.56 25.94 -10.13
N SER A 440 -0.65 25.90 -11.10
CA SER A 440 0.78 25.94 -10.86
C SER A 440 1.50 26.89 -11.80
N VAL A 441 2.58 27.48 -11.30
CA VAL A 441 3.57 28.24 -12.06
C VAL A 441 4.88 27.49 -11.94
N PHE A 442 5.58 27.33 -13.06
CA PHE A 442 6.82 26.58 -13.11
C PHE A 442 7.90 27.32 -13.90
N TYR A 443 9.13 27.08 -13.48
CA TYR A 443 10.36 27.39 -14.19
C TYR A 443 11.12 26.08 -14.38
N ARG A 444 11.68 25.88 -15.57
CA ARG A 444 12.51 24.72 -15.87
C ARG A 444 13.64 25.12 -16.79
N ARG A 445 14.86 24.76 -16.43
CA ARG A 445 16.04 24.86 -17.29
C ARG A 445 16.64 23.48 -17.45
N ARG A 446 16.91 23.03 -18.67
CA ARG A 446 17.44 21.70 -18.93
C ARG A 446 18.47 21.70 -20.05
N VAL A 447 19.60 21.05 -19.81
CA VAL A 447 20.67 20.83 -20.78
C VAL A 447 20.38 19.52 -21.51
N GLU A 448 19.82 19.64 -22.70
CA GLU A 448 19.60 18.52 -23.61
C GLU A 448 20.86 18.27 -24.46
N PRO A 449 20.97 17.11 -25.15
CA PRO A 449 22.17 16.80 -25.94
C PRO A 449 22.50 17.85 -27.01
N VAL A 450 21.46 18.43 -27.64
CA VAL A 450 21.57 19.31 -28.81
C VAL A 450 21.34 20.79 -28.48
N TYR A 451 20.61 21.11 -27.41
CA TYR A 451 20.24 22.48 -27.03
C TYR A 451 20.07 22.59 -25.51
N VAL A 452 19.98 23.81 -25.00
CA VAL A 452 19.51 24.09 -23.65
C VAL A 452 18.11 24.68 -23.73
N SER A 453 17.16 24.07 -23.04
CA SER A 453 15.79 24.59 -22.90
C SER A 453 15.66 25.40 -21.62
N GLN A 454 15.02 26.55 -21.72
CA GLN A 454 14.52 27.30 -20.59
C GLN A 454 13.04 27.60 -20.80
N GLU A 455 12.22 27.16 -19.85
CA GLU A 455 10.78 27.24 -19.89
C GLU A 455 10.28 27.97 -18.64
N PHE A 456 9.35 28.89 -18.85
CA PHE A 456 8.57 29.50 -17.78
C PHE A 456 7.10 29.43 -18.19
N GLY A 457 6.24 28.96 -17.30
CA GLY A 457 4.84 28.79 -17.64
C GLY A 457 3.93 28.64 -16.45
N SER A 458 2.64 28.56 -16.76
CA SER A 458 1.57 28.25 -15.82
C SER A 458 0.67 27.17 -16.39
N THR A 459 0.10 26.38 -15.49
CA THR A 459 -0.83 25.31 -15.80
C THR A 459 -2.05 25.48 -14.90
N LEU A 460 -3.23 25.49 -15.51
CA LEU A 460 -4.50 25.29 -14.82
C LEU A 460 -5.06 23.92 -15.25
N GLN A 461 -5.20 23.00 -14.32
CA GLN A 461 -5.63 21.63 -14.60
C GLN A 461 -6.79 21.25 -13.67
N PHE A 462 -7.74 20.51 -14.22
CA PHE A 462 -8.81 19.87 -13.48
C PHE A 462 -8.69 18.36 -13.68
N SER A 463 -8.99 17.59 -12.64
CA SER A 463 -8.98 16.14 -12.72
C SER A 463 -10.12 15.52 -11.93
N ARG A 464 -10.61 14.38 -12.41
CA ARG A 464 -11.66 13.60 -11.75
C ARG A 464 -11.49 12.12 -12.07
N GLN A 465 -11.78 11.29 -11.09
CA GLN A 465 -11.99 9.86 -11.30
C GLN A 465 -13.37 9.64 -11.95
N LEU A 466 -13.41 9.24 -13.22
CA LEU A 466 -14.66 9.00 -13.95
C LEU A 466 -15.30 7.65 -13.60
N TRP A 467 -14.45 6.63 -13.43
CA TRP A 467 -14.81 5.27 -13.05
C TRP A 467 -13.78 4.73 -12.05
N GLU A 468 -14.03 3.59 -11.43
CA GLU A 468 -13.17 3.01 -10.38
C GLU A 468 -11.67 2.97 -10.71
N ARG A 469 -11.30 2.92 -12.00
CA ARG A 469 -9.90 2.82 -12.45
C ARG A 469 -9.54 3.78 -13.58
N VAL A 470 -10.44 4.70 -13.94
CA VAL A 470 -10.23 5.65 -15.04
C VAL A 470 -10.24 7.06 -14.50
N PHE A 471 -9.13 7.76 -14.74
CA PHE A 471 -8.94 9.14 -14.33
C PHE A 471 -8.84 10.01 -15.57
N LEU A 472 -9.62 11.07 -15.58
CA LEU A 472 -9.59 12.09 -16.62
C LEU A 472 -9.02 13.36 -16.02
N SER A 473 -8.14 14.01 -16.78
CA SER A 473 -7.69 15.36 -16.49
C SER A 473 -7.72 16.21 -17.75
N TRP A 474 -8.07 17.47 -17.59
CA TRP A 474 -8.07 18.45 -18.65
C TRP A 474 -7.52 19.76 -18.11
N GLY A 475 -6.77 20.49 -18.92
CA GLY A 475 -6.14 21.70 -18.47
C GLY A 475 -5.66 22.59 -19.58
N TYR A 476 -5.30 23.80 -19.22
CA TYR A 476 -4.69 24.79 -20.08
C TYR A 476 -3.28 25.08 -19.56
N THR A 477 -2.30 25.02 -20.46
CA THR A 477 -0.90 25.36 -20.15
C THR A 477 -0.45 26.51 -21.03
N LEU A 478 0.05 27.57 -20.40
CA LEU A 478 0.71 28.68 -21.07
C LEU A 478 2.19 28.64 -20.74
N ARG A 479 3.06 28.56 -21.74
CA ARG A 479 4.50 28.38 -21.57
C ARG A 479 5.28 29.22 -22.55
N SER A 480 6.22 30.01 -22.03
CA SER A 480 7.28 30.66 -22.80
C SER A 480 8.51 29.76 -22.81
N THR A 481 9.04 29.48 -24.00
CA THR A 481 10.17 28.58 -24.23
C THR A 481 11.30 29.36 -24.91
N HIS A 482 12.51 29.21 -24.40
CA HIS A 482 13.72 29.74 -25.00
C HIS A 482 14.78 28.64 -25.12
N LEU A 483 15.14 28.33 -26.38
CA LEU A 483 16.16 27.36 -26.75
C LEU A 483 17.45 28.10 -27.12
N PHE A 484 18.55 27.76 -26.46
CA PHE A 484 19.86 28.36 -26.71
C PHE A 484 20.97 27.32 -26.68
N ASP A 485 22.21 27.73 -27.01
CA ASP A 485 23.38 26.86 -27.10
C ASP A 485 23.15 25.63 -28.01
N LEU A 486 22.62 25.88 -29.22
CA LEU A 486 22.39 24.83 -30.21
C LEU A 486 23.74 24.35 -30.76
N LYS A 487 24.03 23.06 -30.59
CA LYS A 487 25.24 22.44 -31.15
C LYS A 487 25.09 22.33 -32.66
N ALA A 488 25.99 22.98 -33.39
CA ALA A 488 25.87 23.21 -34.82
C ALA A 488 25.83 21.91 -35.64
N ASP A 489 24.64 21.58 -36.11
CA ASP A 489 24.42 20.86 -37.36
C ASP A 489 23.88 21.85 -38.39
N ALA A 490 24.23 21.69 -39.67
CA ALA A 490 23.92 22.67 -40.71
C ALA A 490 22.39 22.92 -40.88
N ASP A 491 21.58 21.96 -40.45
CA ASP A 491 20.11 21.96 -40.50
C ASP A 491 19.41 22.75 -39.38
N LEU A 492 20.15 23.25 -38.38
CA LEU A 492 19.55 23.91 -37.19
C LEU A 492 19.54 25.46 -37.29
N GLN A 493 20.01 26.03 -38.41
CA GLN A 493 20.15 27.48 -38.57
C GLN A 493 18.79 28.21 -38.63
N GLY A 494 17.71 27.54 -39.03
CA GLY A 494 16.33 28.07 -39.06
C GLY A 494 15.44 27.68 -37.88
N ALA A 495 15.98 27.04 -36.84
CA ALA A 495 15.18 26.55 -35.71
C ALA A 495 14.53 27.71 -34.93
N VAL A 496 13.23 27.61 -34.65
CA VAL A 496 12.53 28.57 -33.76
C VAL A 496 13.06 28.42 -32.35
N ARG A 497 13.64 29.51 -31.84
CA ARG A 497 14.36 29.50 -30.55
C ARG A 497 13.54 30.07 -29.41
N GLN A 498 12.74 31.09 -29.65
CA GLN A 498 11.95 31.73 -28.62
C GLN A 498 10.51 31.80 -29.08
N TYR A 499 9.62 31.27 -28.25
CA TYR A 499 8.21 31.23 -28.59
C TYR A 499 7.33 31.00 -27.36
N GLN A 500 6.05 31.31 -27.50
CA GLN A 500 5.01 31.03 -26.52
C GLN A 500 4.07 29.94 -27.02
N THR A 501 3.77 28.98 -26.16
CA THR A 501 2.80 27.90 -26.39
C THR A 501 1.67 28.02 -25.41
N GLY A 502 0.45 28.19 -25.93
CA GLY A 502 -0.79 28.04 -25.18
C GLY A 502 -1.48 26.77 -25.67
N ALA A 503 -1.67 25.79 -24.79
CA ALA A 503 -2.18 24.49 -25.17
C ALA A 503 -3.26 23.97 -24.23
N ILE A 504 -4.29 23.37 -24.81
CA ILE A 504 -5.25 22.55 -24.07
C ILE A 504 -4.74 21.13 -24.02
N VAL A 505 -4.65 20.55 -22.83
CA VAL A 505 -4.19 19.19 -22.60
C VAL A 505 -5.35 18.38 -22.05
N LEU A 506 -5.65 17.26 -22.70
CA LEU A 506 -6.58 16.25 -22.24
C LEU A 506 -5.79 14.97 -21.99
N GLN A 507 -5.81 14.45 -20.76
CA GLN A 507 -5.09 13.25 -20.39
C GLN A 507 -6.01 12.29 -19.65
N THR A 508 -6.02 11.05 -20.10
CA THR A 508 -6.72 9.94 -19.44
C THR A 508 -5.70 8.88 -19.05
N TYR A 509 -5.80 8.36 -17.83
CA TYR A 509 -5.07 7.15 -17.47
C TYR A 509 -5.99 6.10 -16.87
N TYR A 510 -5.67 4.84 -17.16
CA TYR A 510 -6.33 3.65 -16.66
C TYR A 510 -5.31 2.76 -15.99
N ASP A 511 -5.48 2.49 -14.69
CA ASP A 511 -4.52 1.69 -13.92
C ASP A 511 -5.24 0.56 -13.16
N THR A 512 -4.78 -0.67 -13.40
CA THR A 512 -5.28 -1.90 -12.78
C THR A 512 -4.16 -2.70 -12.12
N ARG A 513 -2.96 -2.13 -12.02
CA ARG A 513 -1.80 -2.79 -11.44
C ARG A 513 -2.09 -3.13 -9.99
N ASP A 514 -1.69 -4.33 -9.59
CA ASP A 514 -1.82 -4.78 -8.21
C ASP A 514 -0.89 -4.05 -7.24
N ASN A 515 0.31 -3.68 -7.73
CA ASN A 515 1.27 -2.89 -6.99
C ASN A 515 1.90 -1.83 -7.92
N PRO A 516 1.84 -0.52 -7.59
CA PRO A 516 2.40 0.53 -8.45
C PRO A 516 3.93 0.50 -8.59
N LEU A 517 4.66 -0.06 -7.63
CA LEU A 517 6.12 -0.11 -7.59
C LEU A 517 6.69 -1.42 -8.14
N TYR A 518 6.04 -2.54 -7.81
CA TYR A 518 6.44 -3.88 -8.24
C TYR A 518 5.24 -4.65 -8.81
N PRO A 519 4.70 -4.22 -9.97
CA PRO A 519 3.49 -4.81 -10.54
C PRO A 519 3.73 -6.25 -10.98
N ALA A 520 2.90 -7.17 -10.50
CA ALA A 520 2.92 -8.57 -10.92
C ALA A 520 1.77 -8.91 -11.87
N ARG A 521 0.67 -8.15 -11.81
CA ARG A 521 -0.49 -8.33 -12.69
C ARG A 521 -1.17 -7.00 -12.99
N GLY A 522 -1.86 -6.96 -14.12
CA GLY A 522 -2.69 -5.84 -14.54
C GLY A 522 -2.02 -5.01 -15.63
N GLN A 523 -2.55 -3.84 -15.85
CA GLN A 523 -2.12 -2.92 -16.90
C GLN A 523 -2.21 -1.48 -16.46
N LYS A 524 -1.37 -0.65 -17.07
CA LYS A 524 -1.44 0.80 -17.03
C LYS A 524 -1.50 1.33 -18.45
N THR A 525 -2.48 2.16 -18.75
CA THR A 525 -2.64 2.80 -20.06
C THR A 525 -2.77 4.30 -19.87
N ASP A 526 -1.96 5.06 -20.59
CA ASP A 526 -1.90 6.52 -20.59
C ASP A 526 -2.22 7.04 -21.99
N ILE A 527 -3.20 7.93 -22.10
CA ILE A 527 -3.60 8.61 -23.34
C ILE A 527 -3.52 10.10 -23.09
N SER A 528 -2.79 10.85 -23.93
CA SER A 528 -2.72 12.31 -23.83
C SER A 528 -2.86 12.95 -25.20
N SER A 529 -3.73 13.95 -25.28
CA SER A 529 -3.97 14.80 -26.43
C SER A 529 -3.67 16.25 -26.03
N GLU A 530 -2.79 16.91 -26.76
CA GLU A 530 -2.39 18.29 -26.53
C GLU A 530 -2.65 19.09 -27.81
N PHE A 531 -3.42 20.17 -27.70
CA PHE A 531 -3.85 21.01 -28.81
C PHE A 531 -3.29 22.41 -28.61
N SER A 532 -2.44 22.85 -29.51
CA SER A 532 -1.82 24.18 -29.50
C SER A 532 -2.35 24.99 -30.69
N HIS A 533 -3.01 26.12 -30.40
CA HIS A 533 -3.65 26.97 -31.42
C HIS A 533 -3.46 28.46 -31.12
N PRO A 534 -3.44 29.36 -32.12
CA PRO A 534 -3.36 30.81 -31.91
C PRO A 534 -4.47 31.37 -31.01
N ASP A 535 -5.68 30.81 -31.06
CA ASP A 535 -6.80 31.21 -30.19
C ASP A 535 -6.51 30.99 -28.69
N PHE A 536 -5.56 30.10 -28.39
CA PHE A 536 -5.09 29.83 -27.03
C PHE A 536 -3.87 30.69 -26.67
N GLY A 537 -3.52 31.71 -27.47
CA GLY A 537 -2.35 32.54 -27.24
C GLY A 537 -1.03 31.84 -27.58
N SER A 538 -1.08 30.81 -28.43
CA SER A 538 0.12 30.13 -28.94
C SER A 538 0.68 30.80 -30.19
N GLN A 539 2.00 30.85 -30.28
CA GLN A 539 2.72 31.21 -31.48
C GLN A 539 3.00 30.02 -32.40
N ILE A 540 2.83 28.77 -31.94
CA ILE A 540 3.07 27.57 -32.74
C ILE A 540 1.83 26.69 -32.70
N THR A 541 1.37 26.27 -33.87
CA THR A 541 0.19 25.43 -33.99
C THR A 541 0.60 23.97 -34.16
N TYR A 542 0.09 23.08 -33.30
CA TYR A 542 0.28 21.64 -33.43
C TYR A 542 -0.75 20.86 -32.62
N ASP A 543 -1.00 19.64 -33.05
CA ASP A 543 -1.71 18.63 -32.29
C ASP A 543 -0.76 17.49 -31.95
N ARG A 544 -0.72 17.10 -30.67
CA ARG A 544 0.12 16.01 -30.18
C ARG A 544 -0.73 14.97 -29.48
N TYR A 545 -0.65 13.74 -29.97
CA TYR A 545 -1.32 12.59 -29.41
C TYR A 545 -0.27 11.58 -28.94
N THR A 546 -0.42 11.07 -27.74
CA THR A 546 0.44 10.03 -27.19
C THR A 546 -0.40 8.92 -26.59
N PHE A 547 0.04 7.69 -26.82
CA PHE A 547 -0.59 6.49 -26.29
C PHE A 547 0.52 5.60 -25.74
N GLY A 548 0.43 5.26 -24.46
CA GLY A 548 1.32 4.32 -23.79
C GLY A 548 0.52 3.26 -23.08
N THR A 549 0.96 2.01 -23.13
CA THR A 549 0.37 0.91 -22.36
C THR A 549 1.44 -0.06 -21.88
N GLU A 550 1.30 -0.49 -20.64
CA GLU A 550 2.16 -1.43 -19.95
C GLU A 550 1.29 -2.57 -19.42
N TRP A 551 1.66 -3.80 -19.75
CA TRP A 551 0.94 -5.02 -19.38
C TRP A 551 1.85 -5.91 -18.57
N PHE A 552 1.36 -6.34 -17.41
CA PHE A 552 2.05 -7.24 -16.50
C PHE A 552 1.24 -8.52 -16.41
N VAL A 553 1.82 -9.61 -16.91
CA VAL A 553 1.18 -10.93 -16.94
C VAL A 553 2.04 -11.90 -16.13
N PRO A 554 1.53 -12.45 -15.02
CA PRO A 554 2.27 -13.46 -14.28
C PRO A 554 2.35 -14.73 -15.14
N VAL A 555 3.57 -15.17 -15.44
CA VAL A 555 3.82 -16.41 -16.21
C VAL A 555 4.02 -17.58 -15.24
N THR A 556 4.65 -17.30 -14.09
CA THR A 556 4.82 -18.22 -12.97
C THR A 556 4.66 -17.45 -11.66
N GLU A 557 4.68 -18.11 -10.50
CA GLU A 557 4.60 -17.40 -9.20
C GLU A 557 5.77 -16.44 -8.93
N GLY A 558 6.92 -16.62 -9.60
CA GLY A 558 8.10 -15.78 -9.44
C GLY A 558 8.51 -14.99 -10.68
N SER A 559 7.81 -15.16 -11.81
CA SER A 559 8.16 -14.53 -13.09
C SER A 559 6.98 -13.78 -13.69
N VAL A 560 7.21 -12.54 -14.07
CA VAL A 560 6.22 -11.64 -14.66
C VAL A 560 6.71 -11.22 -16.04
N LEU A 561 5.90 -11.45 -17.06
CA LEU A 561 6.12 -10.87 -18.37
C LEU A 561 5.60 -9.43 -18.36
N ALA A 562 6.51 -8.48 -18.57
CA ALA A 562 6.17 -7.08 -18.75
C ALA A 562 6.27 -6.70 -20.23
N LEU A 563 5.16 -6.26 -20.81
CA LEU A 563 5.11 -5.74 -22.18
C LEU A 563 4.81 -4.25 -22.12
N ARG A 564 5.62 -3.43 -22.80
CA ARG A 564 5.40 -2.00 -22.93
C ARG A 564 5.26 -1.63 -24.40
N TYR A 565 4.24 -0.84 -24.72
CA TYR A 565 4.04 -0.23 -26.02
C TYR A 565 3.81 1.26 -25.84
N ALA A 566 4.54 2.09 -26.59
CA ALA A 566 4.40 3.53 -26.58
C ALA A 566 4.44 4.05 -28.01
N THR A 567 3.53 4.95 -28.34
CA THR A 567 3.48 5.61 -29.65
C THR A 567 3.06 7.07 -29.49
N GLY A 568 3.47 7.89 -30.45
CA GLY A 568 3.20 9.31 -30.47
C GLY A 568 2.97 9.79 -31.90
N LEU A 569 1.93 10.59 -32.09
CA LEU A 569 1.62 11.29 -33.33
C LEU A 569 1.70 12.79 -33.07
N LEU A 570 2.42 13.50 -33.91
CA LEU A 570 2.57 14.95 -33.82
C LEU A 570 2.25 15.53 -35.19
N VAL A 571 1.17 16.29 -35.26
CA VAL A 571 0.63 16.88 -36.48
C VAL A 571 0.87 18.39 -36.42
N PRO A 572 1.66 18.96 -37.35
CA PRO A 572 1.79 20.42 -37.43
C PRO A 572 0.45 21.03 -37.87
N GLY A 573 0.09 22.17 -37.29
CA GLY A 573 -1.11 22.91 -37.70
C GLY A 573 -0.87 23.81 -38.93
N ASP A 574 -1.95 24.40 -39.43
CA ASP A 574 -1.91 25.25 -40.63
C ASP A 574 -0.88 26.39 -40.50
N GLY A 575 -0.06 26.56 -41.54
CA GLY A 575 1.00 27.57 -41.59
C GLY A 575 2.34 27.17 -40.97
N TRP A 576 2.47 25.96 -40.42
CA TRP A 576 3.71 25.43 -39.85
C TRP A 576 4.22 24.21 -40.64
N GLU A 577 5.36 24.35 -41.33
CA GLU A 577 6.00 23.20 -42.01
C GLU A 577 6.97 22.44 -41.09
N THR A 578 7.51 23.09 -40.06
CA THR A 578 8.48 22.48 -39.14
C THR A 578 8.15 22.78 -37.68
N ILE A 579 8.05 21.73 -36.88
CA ILE A 579 7.81 21.83 -35.43
C ILE A 579 9.14 22.03 -34.67
N PRO A 580 9.19 22.89 -33.63
CA PRO A 580 10.39 23.11 -32.82
C PRO A 580 10.97 21.83 -32.22
N LEU A 581 12.29 21.82 -32.02
CA LEU A 581 13.06 20.63 -31.62
C LEU A 581 12.58 20.02 -30.29
N ASP A 582 12.22 20.86 -29.32
CA ASP A 582 11.81 20.42 -27.99
C ASP A 582 10.41 19.78 -27.95
N LYS A 583 9.62 19.93 -29.02
CA LYS A 583 8.30 19.32 -29.15
C LYS A 583 8.32 17.98 -29.86
N ARG A 584 9.42 17.65 -30.56
CA ARG A 584 9.58 16.40 -31.32
C ARG A 584 9.70 15.18 -30.40
N PHE A 585 9.38 14.00 -30.95
CA PHE A 585 9.64 12.73 -30.28
C PHE A 585 11.09 12.29 -30.50
N TYR A 586 11.71 11.77 -29.45
CA TYR A 586 13.05 11.20 -29.48
C TYR A 586 12.97 9.73 -29.10
N ASN A 587 13.61 8.87 -29.91
CA ASN A 587 13.69 7.43 -29.63
C ASN A 587 15.07 7.11 -29.04
N GLY A 588 15.10 6.38 -27.91
CA GLY A 588 16.32 5.93 -27.24
C GLY A 588 16.42 6.30 -25.76
N GLY A 589 17.15 5.47 -24.99
CA GLY A 589 17.37 5.64 -23.55
C GLY A 589 16.66 4.58 -22.70
N ALA A 590 16.83 4.66 -21.38
CA ALA A 590 16.21 3.71 -20.44
C ALA A 590 14.67 3.79 -20.38
N ASN A 591 14.09 4.86 -20.94
CA ASN A 591 12.65 5.15 -20.91
C ASN A 591 11.95 4.99 -22.26
N SER A 592 12.64 4.57 -23.33
CA SER A 592 12.10 4.38 -24.68
C SER A 592 11.86 2.92 -25.04
#